data_AF-A0AAW7F691-F1
#
_entry.id   AF-A0AAW7F691-F1
#
_cell.length_a   1.000
_cell.length_b   1.000
_cell.length_c   1.000
_cell.angle_alpha   90.00
_cell.angle_beta   90.00
_cell.angle_gamma   90.00
#
_symmetry.space_group_name_H-M   'P 1'
#
loop_
_entity.id
_entity.type
_entity.pdbx_description
1 polymer ?
#
loop_
_entity_poly.entity_id
_entity_poly.type
_entity_poly.pdbx_seq_one_letter_code
_entity_poly.pdbx_strand_id
1 'polypeptide(L)' 'FTYTVTSGGVTETAAVSVVMTNTVPVADGEIVTTPEDTAIGGELLTNDRDPDGDPLHIAGFTVGGQTAQPGDTVQLAGVG' A
#
# COMPACT_ATOMS: atom_id res chain seq x y z
N PHE A 1 -9.33 23.06 -14.75
CA PHE A 1 -10.38 24.09 -14.85
C PHE A 1 -9.88 25.22 -15.75
N THR A 2 -10.76 26.08 -16.27
CA THR A 2 -10.40 27.23 -17.12
C THR A 2 -10.56 28.53 -16.36
N TYR A 3 -9.63 29.47 -16.56
CA TYR A 3 -9.78 30.83 -16.05
C TYR A 3 -9.90 31.83 -17.21
N THR A 4 -10.67 32.88 -16.96
CA THR A 4 -10.96 33.95 -17.91
C THR A 4 -10.44 35.26 -17.33
N VAL A 5 -9.68 36.02 -18.11
CA VAL A 5 -9.22 37.36 -17.73
C VAL A 5 -9.75 38.36 -18.74
N THR A 6 -10.31 39.47 -18.25
CA THR A 6 -10.69 40.61 -19.09
C THR A 6 -9.90 41.84 -18.66
N SER A 7 -9.21 42.47 -19.61
CA SER A 7 -8.48 43.73 -19.40
C SER A 7 -8.64 44.62 -20.63
N GLY A 8 -8.97 45.90 -20.43
CA GLY A 8 -9.17 46.85 -21.54
C GLY A 8 -10.26 46.47 -22.54
N GLY A 9 -11.21 45.60 -22.17
CA GLY A 9 -12.27 45.11 -23.06
C GLY A 9 -11.92 43.86 -23.89
N VAL A 10 -10.70 43.33 -23.74
CA VAL A 10 -10.28 42.06 -24.36
C VAL A 10 -10.40 40.94 -23.34
N THR A 11 -10.95 39.79 -23.75
CA THR A 11 -11.11 38.61 -22.91
C THR A 11 -10.23 37.47 -23.42
N GLU A 12 -9.45 36.89 -22.52
CA GLU A 12 -8.62 35.71 -22.78
C GLU A 12 -9.01 34.57 -21.84
N THR A 13 -8.87 33.34 -22.31
CA THR A 13 -9.12 32.13 -21.53
C THR A 13 -7.92 31.21 -21.57
N ALA A 14 -7.56 30.64 -20.43
CA ALA A 14 -6.52 29.61 -20.33
C ALA A 14 -7.01 28.42 -19.52
N ALA A 15 -6.55 27.23 -19.91
CA ALA A 15 -6.86 25.98 -19.23
C ALA A 15 -5.75 25.62 -18.25
N VAL A 16 -6.15 25.23 -17.04
CA VAL A 16 -5.31 24.65 -16.00
C VAL A 16 -5.66 23.17 -15.90
N SER A 17 -4.66 22.30 -16.00
CA SER A 17 -4.80 20.88 -15.69
C SER A 17 -3.98 20.57 -14.44
N VAL A 18 -4.51 19.67 -13.62
CA VAL A 18 -3.80 19.09 -12.47
C VAL A 18 -3.78 17.60 -12.71
N VAL A 19 -2.59 17.01 -12.68
CA VAL A 19 -2.41 15.56 -12.74
C VAL A 19 -2.03 15.10 -11.35
N MET A 20 -2.81 14.19 -10.78
CA MET A 20 -2.44 13.48 -9.56
C MET A 20 -2.01 12.07 -9.93
N THR A 21 -0.97 11.59 -9.27
CA THR A 21 -0.46 10.22 -9.39
C THR A 21 -0.60 9.55 -8.04
N ASN A 22 -1.06 8.31 -8.01
CA ASN A 22 -1.02 7.52 -6.79
C ASN A 22 0.43 7.22 -6.42
N THR A 23 0.76 7.45 -5.17
CA THR A 23 1.98 6.99 -4.54
C THR A 23 1.78 5.54 -4.12
N VAL A 24 2.86 4.76 -4.13
CA VAL A 24 2.82 3.39 -3.61
C VAL A 24 2.93 3.42 -2.07
N PRO A 25 2.34 2.44 -1.38
CA PRO A 25 2.53 2.27 0.06
C PRO A 25 4.00 2.09 0.44
N VAL A 26 4.35 2.56 1.64
CA VAL A 26 5.65 2.34 2.27
C VAL A 26 5.46 1.39 3.44
N ALA A 27 6.19 0.27 3.40
CA ALA A 27 6.22 -0.70 4.48
C ALA A 27 7.46 -0.52 5.36
N ASP A 28 7.28 -0.57 6.68
CA ASP A 28 8.36 -0.57 7.66
C ASP A 28 8.51 -2.00 8.22
N GLY A 29 9.14 -2.89 7.46
CA GLY A 29 9.05 -4.33 7.74
C GLY A 29 9.49 -4.80 9.14
N GLU A 30 8.85 -5.87 9.60
CA GLU A 30 9.09 -6.50 10.88
C GLU A 30 9.97 -7.75 10.76
N ILE A 31 10.77 -8.00 11.78
CA ILE A 31 11.45 -9.28 11.96
C ILE A 31 11.01 -9.85 13.30
N VAL A 32 10.40 -11.03 13.25
CA VAL A 32 9.96 -11.75 14.44
C VAL A 32 10.54 -13.16 14.40
N THR A 33 11.05 -13.62 15.54
CA THR A 33 11.49 -15.00 15.73
C THR A 33 10.66 -15.65 16.82
N THR A 34 10.33 -16.93 16.62
CA THR A 34 9.56 -17.73 17.56
C THR A 34 10.12 -19.15 17.57
N PRO A 35 10.06 -19.88 18.71
CA PRO A 35 10.29 -21.32 18.70
C PRO A 35 9.31 -22.04 17.77
N GLU A 36 9.70 -23.24 17.34
CA GLU A 36 8.77 -24.17 16.71
C GLU A 36 7.47 -24.33 17.52
N ASP A 37 6.38 -24.60 16.79
CA ASP A 37 5.05 -24.85 17.34
C ASP A 37 4.45 -23.71 18.20
N THR A 38 5.03 -22.52 18.12
CA THR A 38 4.56 -21.34 18.85
C THR A 38 3.91 -20.36 17.89
N ALA A 39 2.58 -20.25 17.97
CA ALA A 39 1.81 -19.30 17.18
C ALA A 39 2.19 -17.86 17.50
N ILE A 40 2.39 -17.04 16.46
CA ILE A 40 2.54 -15.59 16.56
C ILE A 40 1.27 -14.93 16.04
N GLY A 41 0.81 -13.91 16.74
CA GLY A 41 -0.21 -12.97 16.25
C GLY A 41 0.30 -11.54 16.34
N GLY A 42 -0.35 -10.63 15.63
CA GLY A 42 -0.02 -9.20 15.64
C GLY A 42 -0.66 -8.45 14.48
N GLU A 43 -0.58 -7.13 14.55
CA GLU A 43 -1.05 -6.21 13.50
C GLU A 43 0.15 -5.78 12.66
N LEU A 44 0.24 -6.30 11.43
CA LEU A 44 1.36 -6.05 10.52
C LEU A 44 1.36 -4.66 9.88
N LEU A 45 0.22 -3.96 9.91
CA LEU A 45 0.06 -2.68 9.19
C LEU A 45 0.23 -1.45 10.10
N THR A 46 0.61 -1.63 11.37
CA THR A 46 0.54 -0.56 12.39
C THR A 46 1.49 0.60 12.11
N ASN A 47 2.64 0.29 11.53
CA ASN A 47 3.76 1.18 11.18
C ASN A 47 3.88 1.42 9.67
N ASP A 48 3.11 0.70 8.85
CA ASP A 48 3.05 0.93 7.42
C ASP A 48 2.21 2.18 7.09
N ARG A 49 2.51 2.82 5.96
CA ARG A 49 1.80 4.02 5.55
C ARG A 49 1.66 4.16 4.04
N ASP A 50 0.46 4.56 3.62
CA ASP A 50 0.25 5.13 2.29
C ASP A 50 0.39 6.67 2.32
N PRO A 51 1.21 7.28 1.45
CA PRO A 51 1.38 8.74 1.40
C PRO A 51 0.12 9.53 1.00
N ASP A 52 -0.76 8.93 0.21
CA ASP A 52 -2.04 9.53 -0.21
C ASP A 52 -3.16 9.25 0.79
N GLY A 53 -2.93 8.33 1.73
CA GLY A 53 -3.87 7.95 2.80
C GLY A 53 -4.81 6.81 2.40
N ASP A 54 -4.46 6.06 1.34
CA ASP A 54 -5.23 4.90 0.91
C ASP A 54 -5.19 3.77 1.95
N PRO A 55 -6.27 2.97 2.10
CA PRO A 55 -6.29 1.83 2.99
C PRO A 55 -5.25 0.76 2.59
N LEU A 56 -4.49 0.29 3.59
CA LEU A 56 -3.52 -0.77 3.40
C LEU A 56 -4.14 -2.15 3.59
N HIS A 57 -3.63 -3.13 2.85
CA HIS A 57 -4.00 -4.54 3.00
C HIS A 57 -2.78 -5.43 2.72
N ILE A 58 -2.73 -6.59 3.38
CA ILE A 58 -1.71 -7.60 3.13
C ILE A 58 -2.08 -8.36 1.85
N ALA A 59 -1.26 -8.25 0.81
CA ALA A 59 -1.50 -8.92 -0.48
C ALA A 59 -1.09 -10.40 -0.51
N GLY A 60 -0.38 -10.87 0.51
CA GLY A 60 0.06 -12.25 0.64
C GLY A 60 1.31 -12.38 1.50
N PHE A 61 1.68 -13.62 1.77
CA PHE A 61 2.90 -13.98 2.48
C PHE A 61 3.56 -15.19 1.83
N THR A 62 4.85 -15.42 2.10
CA THR A 62 5.58 -16.57 1.57
C THR A 62 6.21 -17.37 2.69
N VAL A 63 6.00 -18.69 2.69
CA VAL A 63 6.60 -19.62 3.65
C VAL A 63 7.34 -20.70 2.87
N GLY A 64 8.65 -20.85 3.07
CA GLY A 64 9.43 -21.89 2.39
C GLY A 64 9.34 -21.85 0.86
N GLY A 65 9.13 -20.67 0.27
CA GLY A 65 8.94 -20.48 -1.18
C GLY A 65 7.50 -20.67 -1.69
N GLN A 66 6.55 -21.03 -0.82
CA GLN A 66 5.12 -21.09 -1.15
C GLN A 66 4.44 -19.77 -0.82
N THR A 67 3.83 -19.11 -1.81
CA THR A 67 3.05 -17.88 -1.60
C THR A 67 1.60 -18.21 -1.30
N ALA A 68 1.02 -17.54 -0.31
CA ALA A 68 -0.36 -17.72 0.14
C ALA A 68 -1.01 -16.39 0.53
N GLN A 69 -2.34 -16.40 0.71
CA GLN A 69 -3.14 -15.25 1.08
C GLN A 69 -3.44 -15.22 2.58
N PRO A 70 -3.70 -14.04 3.18
CA PRO A 70 -4.11 -13.96 4.57
C PRO A 70 -5.26 -14.91 4.91
N GLY A 71 -5.09 -15.71 5.96
CA GLY A 71 -6.05 -16.74 6.39
C GLY A 71 -5.79 -18.14 5.82
N ASP A 72 -4.94 -18.27 4.80
CA ASP A 72 -4.53 -19.58 4.29
C ASP A 72 -3.62 -20.31 5.30
N THR A 73 -3.70 -21.64 5.29
CA THR A 73 -2.72 -22.51 5.96
C THR A 73 -1.71 -23.00 4.93
N VAL A 74 -0.42 -22.73 5.16
CA VAL A 74 0.66 -23.27 4.32
C VAL A 74 1.23 -24.52 4.98
N GLN A 75 1.15 -25.66 4.29
CA GLN A 75 1.77 -26.90 4.73
C GLN A 75 3.10 -27.09 3.99
N LEU A 76 4.19 -27.19 4.74
CA LEU A 76 5.51 -27.42 4.19
C LEU A 76 5.81 -28.92 4.19
N ALA A 77 6.08 -29.50 3.03
CA ALA A 77 6.34 -30.93 2.93
C ALA A 77 7.67 -31.31 3.61
N GLY A 78 7.64 -32.27 4.55
CA GLY A 78 8.84 -32.85 5.16
C GLY A 78 9.47 -32.04 6.28
N VAL A 79 8.82 -30.97 6.73
CA VAL A 79 9.10 -30.28 8.00
C VAL A 79 7.85 -30.44 8.88
N GLY A 80 8.06 -30.71 10.17
CA GLY A 80 7.12 -31.32 11.11
C GLY A 80 5.67 -30.82 11.09
#